data_AF-A0A838XMX7-F1
#
_entry.id   AF-A0A838XMX7-F1
#
_cell.length_a   1.000
_cell.length_b   1.000
_cell.length_c   1.000
_cell.angle_alpha   90.00
_cell.angle_beta   90.00
_cell.angle_gamma   90.00
#
_symmetry.space_group_name_H-M   'P 1'
#
loop_
_entity.id
_entity.type
_entity.pdbx_description
1 polymer ?
#
loop_
_entity_poly.entity_id
_entity_poly.type
_entity_poly.pdbx_seq_one_letter_code
_entity_poly.pdbx_strand_id
1 'polypeptide(L)'
;MSLPRISFSPRPRACLSAALLVLALTLAACSGRPGAGSLALSTAPAPGAQEHTILIATTRERDDRPGTYFNRERAERIDFARATVSIPPTHKPGQIEWPAKAPGNPETDFTVRSANYIDGKSAFRAALDRELAKRPKGKREVFVFIHGYNTRFPEALFRMAQLTADSRLPHVPVLFTWASGGDVTDYIYDNNSATIARDALEETLRTIAASKAEKINILAHSMGNWALMETARQIRISGKPLPERKIGLFAMAAPDLDVDVFKAQLRRTGKPDRPFILLVSKDDRALKASSLIAGGKQRVGAYDNEKELAELGVTVVDLTQIESLDAAHHGKFAQLAQLAPEFRKMLAGQGRRESGGGSEFGVDSVGDVVGSTAKAAVTLPLKILTAPITIFSGAQ
;
A
#
# COMPACT_ATOMS: atom_id res chain seq x y z
N MET A 1 -55.77 -49.63 -35.06
CA MET A 1 -54.96 -48.38 -35.01
C MET A 1 -54.59 -48.13 -33.57
N SER A 2 -53.36 -48.47 -33.17
CA SER A 2 -52.86 -48.26 -31.81
C SER A 2 -51.79 -47.17 -31.83
N LEU A 3 -52.03 -46.07 -31.12
CA LEU A 3 -51.11 -44.94 -31.00
C LEU A 3 -49.89 -45.31 -30.11
N PRO A 4 -48.69 -44.75 -30.38
CA PRO A 4 -47.51 -45.03 -29.58
C PRO A 4 -47.57 -44.27 -28.24
N ARG A 5 -47.19 -44.95 -27.15
CA ARG A 5 -47.01 -44.35 -25.83
C ARG A 5 -45.76 -43.47 -25.81
N ILE A 6 -45.93 -42.19 -25.52
CA ILE A 6 -44.81 -41.26 -25.23
C ILE A 6 -44.35 -41.52 -23.79
N SER A 7 -43.11 -41.99 -23.64
CA SER A 7 -42.41 -42.11 -22.36
C SER A 7 -41.87 -40.74 -21.95
N PHE A 8 -42.36 -40.18 -20.85
CA PHE A 8 -41.73 -39.03 -20.20
C PHE A 8 -40.57 -39.52 -19.33
N SER A 9 -39.34 -39.16 -19.72
CA SER A 9 -38.18 -39.34 -18.86
C SER A 9 -38.25 -38.38 -17.67
N PRO A 10 -37.98 -38.85 -16.43
CA PRO A 10 -37.93 -37.97 -15.28
C PRO A 10 -36.73 -37.04 -15.43
N ARG A 11 -36.96 -35.72 -15.51
CA ARG A 11 -35.88 -34.72 -15.48
C ARG A 11 -35.04 -34.91 -14.21
N PRO A 12 -33.70 -34.82 -14.28
CA PRO A 12 -32.84 -35.12 -13.14
C PRO A 12 -32.95 -34.03 -12.08
N ARG A 13 -33.78 -34.26 -11.06
CA ARG A 13 -33.86 -33.42 -9.85
C ARG A 13 -32.48 -33.23 -9.18
N ALA A 14 -31.57 -34.19 -9.36
CA ALA A 14 -30.20 -34.15 -8.85
C ALA A 14 -29.34 -33.02 -9.46
N CYS A 15 -29.53 -32.67 -10.74
CA CYS A 15 -28.74 -31.61 -11.38
C CYS A 15 -29.14 -30.22 -10.88
N LEU A 16 -30.42 -30.01 -10.56
CA LEU A 16 -30.91 -28.75 -10.01
C LEU A 16 -30.40 -28.52 -8.58
N SER A 17 -30.40 -29.59 -7.76
CA SER A 17 -29.89 -29.53 -6.38
C SER A 17 -28.38 -29.32 -6.32
N ALA A 18 -27.61 -29.93 -7.22
CA ALA A 18 -26.16 -29.72 -7.31
C ALA A 18 -25.83 -28.29 -7.78
N ALA A 19 -26.58 -27.75 -8.74
CA ALA A 19 -26.41 -26.36 -9.19
C ALA A 19 -26.77 -25.35 -8.10
N LEU A 20 -27.82 -25.60 -7.31
CA LEU A 20 -28.19 -24.78 -6.15
C LEU A 20 -27.15 -24.86 -5.03
N LEU A 21 -26.53 -26.02 -4.80
CA LEU A 21 -25.48 -26.18 -3.79
C LEU A 21 -24.18 -25.45 -4.20
N VAL A 22 -23.78 -25.55 -5.47
CA VAL A 22 -22.64 -24.81 -6.01
C VAL A 22 -22.89 -23.31 -5.97
N LEU A 23 -24.11 -22.86 -6.31
CA LEU A 23 -24.49 -21.44 -6.23
C LEU A 23 -24.53 -20.93 -4.78
N ALA A 24 -24.97 -21.76 -3.82
CA ALA A 24 -24.94 -21.41 -2.40
C ALA A 24 -23.50 -21.35 -1.85
N LEU A 25 -22.61 -22.25 -2.30
CA LEU A 25 -21.20 -22.24 -1.92
C LEU A 25 -20.41 -21.06 -2.54
N THR A 26 -20.77 -20.61 -3.75
CA THR A 26 -20.16 -19.41 -4.35
C THR A 26 -20.68 -18.11 -3.73
N LEU A 27 -21.94 -18.06 -3.28
CA LEU A 27 -22.50 -16.91 -2.55
C LEU A 27 -21.93 -16.76 -1.13
N ALA A 28 -21.60 -17.87 -0.45
CA ALA A 28 -20.98 -17.82 0.88
C ALA A 28 -19.52 -17.29 0.84
N ALA A 29 -18.82 -17.46 -0.29
CA ALA A 29 -17.44 -17.00 -0.48
C ALA A 29 -17.31 -15.46 -0.55
N CYS A 30 -18.40 -14.73 -0.77
CA CYS A 30 -18.42 -13.26 -0.75
C CYS A 30 -18.53 -12.67 0.67
N SER A 31 -18.74 -13.49 1.71
CA SER A 31 -18.99 -13.03 3.09
C SER A 31 -17.73 -12.79 3.94
N GLY A 32 -16.52 -13.06 3.42
CA GLY A 32 -15.27 -13.05 4.20
C GLY A 32 -14.55 -11.70 4.34
N ARG A 33 -15.00 -10.64 3.64
CA ARG A 33 -14.33 -9.32 3.69
C ARG A 33 -15.02 -8.40 4.70
N PRO A 34 -14.25 -7.64 5.51
CA PRO A 34 -14.83 -6.72 6.49
C PRO A 34 -15.72 -5.67 5.80
N GLY A 35 -16.89 -5.42 6.39
CA GLY A 35 -17.88 -4.47 5.87
C GLY A 35 -18.28 -3.43 6.92
N ALA A 36 -19.48 -2.86 6.76
CA ALA A 36 -20.06 -1.98 7.77
C ALA A 36 -20.12 -2.69 9.14
N GLY A 37 -19.78 -1.98 10.21
CA GLY A 37 -19.73 -2.52 11.58
C GLY A 37 -18.49 -3.33 11.93
N SER A 38 -17.63 -3.69 10.98
CA SER A 38 -16.43 -4.51 11.24
C SER A 38 -15.39 -3.84 12.15
N LEU A 39 -15.46 -2.51 12.30
CA LEU A 39 -14.57 -1.72 13.17
C LEU A 39 -15.22 -1.38 14.51
N ALA A 40 -16.18 -2.19 14.97
CA ALA A 40 -16.72 -2.09 16.33
C ALA A 40 -15.56 -2.13 17.36
N LEU A 41 -15.64 -1.26 18.35
CA LEU A 41 -14.56 -1.10 19.33
C LEU A 41 -14.45 -2.33 20.23
N SER A 42 -13.23 -2.86 20.37
CA SER A 42 -12.93 -3.93 21.31
C SER A 42 -12.28 -3.37 22.57
N THR A 43 -12.94 -3.54 23.71
CA THR A 43 -12.46 -3.09 25.04
C THR A 43 -11.88 -4.22 25.88
N ALA A 44 -11.88 -5.46 25.37
CA ALA A 44 -11.34 -6.61 26.09
C ALA A 44 -9.82 -6.46 26.32
N PRO A 45 -9.28 -6.83 27.49
CA PRO A 45 -7.83 -6.83 27.71
C PRO A 45 -7.16 -7.84 26.77
N ALA A 46 -5.94 -7.53 26.31
CA ALA A 46 -5.08 -8.47 25.60
C ALA A 46 -3.62 -8.24 26.00
N PRO A 47 -3.15 -8.93 27.04
CA PRO A 47 -1.75 -8.87 27.45
C PRO A 47 -0.83 -9.24 26.28
N GLY A 48 0.20 -8.42 26.04
CA GLY A 48 1.17 -8.64 24.95
C GLY A 48 0.72 -8.18 23.57
N ALA A 49 -0.51 -7.67 23.42
CA ALA A 49 -0.93 -7.02 22.18
C ALA A 49 -0.19 -5.69 21.97
N GLN A 50 0.07 -5.35 20.70
CA GLN A 50 0.70 -4.08 20.31
C GLN A 50 -0.36 -3.10 19.83
N GLU A 51 -0.34 -1.87 20.34
CA GLU A 51 -1.27 -0.82 19.93
C GLU A 51 -0.59 0.24 19.07
N HIS A 52 -1.18 0.52 17.91
CA HIS A 52 -0.69 1.53 16.97
C HIS A 52 -1.76 2.59 16.70
N THR A 53 -1.45 3.84 17.05
CA THR A 53 -2.27 4.99 16.69
C THR A 53 -1.95 5.43 15.26
N ILE A 54 -2.95 5.35 14.38
CA ILE A 54 -2.89 5.71 12.97
C ILE A 54 -3.67 7.01 12.77
N LEU A 55 -3.02 7.99 12.14
CA LEU A 55 -3.68 9.19 11.66
C LEU A 55 -4.19 8.95 10.24
N ILE A 56 -5.41 9.38 9.95
CA ILE A 56 -6.10 9.08 8.71
C ILE A 56 -6.46 10.40 8.02
N ALA A 57 -6.14 10.47 6.73
CA ALA A 57 -6.63 11.50 5.83
C ALA A 57 -7.40 10.80 4.69
N THR A 58 -8.60 11.25 4.38
CA THR A 58 -9.48 10.51 3.48
C THR A 58 -10.38 11.38 2.60
N THR A 59 -10.69 10.86 1.42
CA THR A 59 -11.75 11.38 0.54
C THR A 59 -13.01 10.54 0.55
N ARG A 60 -13.13 9.60 1.51
CA ARG A 60 -14.36 8.83 1.74
C ARG A 60 -15.36 9.66 2.52
N GLU A 61 -16.63 9.51 2.19
CA GLU A 61 -17.72 10.08 2.98
C GLU A 61 -17.80 9.39 4.35
N ARG A 62 -18.15 10.15 5.40
CA ARG A 62 -18.43 9.61 6.73
C ARG A 62 -19.63 8.67 6.67
N ASP A 63 -19.66 7.71 7.57
CA ASP A 63 -20.76 6.77 7.72
C ASP A 63 -21.17 6.65 9.18
N ASP A 64 -22.41 7.05 9.47
CA ASP A 64 -22.96 7.09 10.83
C ASP A 64 -23.31 5.70 11.37
N ARG A 65 -23.27 4.65 10.54
CA ARG A 65 -23.48 3.28 11.02
C ARG A 65 -22.39 2.90 12.03
N PRO A 66 -22.75 2.37 13.21
CA PRO A 66 -21.78 2.00 14.24
C PRO A 66 -20.65 1.13 13.70
N GLY A 67 -19.41 1.41 14.11
CA GLY A 67 -18.24 0.62 13.70
C GLY A 67 -17.93 0.66 12.20
N THR A 68 -18.38 1.69 11.46
CA THR A 68 -18.16 1.82 10.00
C THR A 68 -17.24 2.99 9.65
N TYR A 69 -17.48 4.17 10.26
CA TYR A 69 -16.70 5.42 10.15
C TYR A 69 -16.66 6.09 8.78
N PHE A 70 -16.25 5.37 7.74
CA PHE A 70 -16.15 5.87 6.36
C PHE A 70 -16.64 4.82 5.38
N ASN A 71 -17.37 5.27 4.36
CA ASN A 71 -17.96 4.39 3.35
C ASN A 71 -17.17 4.39 2.04
N ARG A 72 -17.80 3.88 0.98
CA ARG A 72 -17.21 3.80 -0.37
C ARG A 72 -17.37 5.09 -1.17
N GLU A 73 -18.30 5.96 -0.78
CA GLU A 73 -18.66 7.17 -1.52
C GLU A 73 -17.63 8.29 -1.35
N ARG A 74 -17.64 9.22 -2.30
CA ARG A 74 -16.71 10.35 -2.37
C ARG A 74 -17.23 11.48 -1.50
N ALA A 75 -16.43 11.93 -0.55
CA ALA A 75 -16.67 13.19 0.16
C ALA A 75 -16.37 14.39 -0.76
N GLU A 76 -17.08 15.50 -0.55
CA GLU A 76 -16.80 16.78 -1.24
C GLU A 76 -15.44 17.38 -0.86
N ARG A 77 -14.97 17.11 0.35
CA ARG A 77 -13.72 17.64 0.92
C ARG A 77 -12.96 16.54 1.62
N ILE A 78 -11.66 16.74 1.79
CA ILE A 78 -10.84 15.86 2.61
C ILE A 78 -11.34 15.86 4.05
N ASP A 79 -11.34 14.68 4.66
CA ASP A 79 -11.69 14.46 6.04
C ASP A 79 -10.54 13.79 6.80
N PHE A 80 -10.57 13.89 8.12
CA PHE A 80 -9.50 13.41 8.98
C PHE A 80 -10.04 12.60 10.15
N ALA A 81 -9.28 11.58 10.54
CA ALA A 81 -9.59 10.77 11.71
C ALA A 81 -8.31 10.26 12.38
N ARG A 82 -8.49 9.67 13.55
CA ARG A 82 -7.50 8.82 14.22
C ARG A 82 -8.14 7.51 14.59
N ALA A 83 -7.38 6.43 14.52
CA ALA A 83 -7.76 5.14 15.09
C ALA A 83 -6.57 4.52 15.80
N THR A 84 -6.81 3.87 16.94
CA THR A 84 -5.83 2.99 17.58
C THR A 84 -6.24 1.56 17.28
N VAL A 85 -5.36 0.81 16.60
CA VAL A 85 -5.55 -0.60 16.28
C VAL A 85 -4.68 -1.44 17.20
N SER A 86 -5.26 -2.49 17.78
CA SER A 86 -4.57 -3.52 18.55
C SER A 86 -4.24 -4.69 17.64
N ILE A 87 -3.00 -5.14 17.70
CA ILE A 87 -2.44 -6.28 16.96
C ILE A 87 -2.18 -7.40 17.96
N PRO A 88 -2.68 -8.62 17.69
CA PRO A 88 -2.65 -9.70 18.67
C PRO A 88 -1.22 -10.19 18.92
N PRO A 89 -0.93 -10.74 20.12
CA PRO A 89 0.37 -11.35 20.39
C PRO A 89 0.70 -12.54 19.48
N THR A 90 -0.31 -13.15 18.85
CA THR A 90 -0.18 -14.25 17.88
C THR A 90 0.16 -13.80 16.46
N HIS A 91 0.35 -12.49 16.23
CA HIS A 91 0.50 -11.93 14.89
C HIS A 91 1.66 -12.53 14.09
N LYS A 92 1.39 -12.88 12.83
CA LYS A 92 2.39 -13.34 11.86
C LYS A 92 2.67 -12.25 10.82
N PRO A 93 3.96 -11.95 10.53
CA PRO A 93 4.29 -10.92 9.56
C PRO A 93 3.64 -11.13 8.18
N GLY A 94 3.18 -10.02 7.60
CA GLY A 94 2.48 -9.96 6.32
C GLY A 94 0.99 -10.33 6.38
N GLN A 95 0.54 -11.03 7.44
CA GLN A 95 -0.84 -11.47 7.61
C GLN A 95 -1.69 -10.39 8.28
N ILE A 96 -3.01 -10.50 8.13
CA ILE A 96 -3.95 -9.75 8.96
C ILE A 96 -4.87 -10.80 9.56
N GLU A 97 -4.84 -10.94 10.87
CA GLU A 97 -5.72 -11.82 11.60
C GLU A 97 -7.12 -11.19 11.67
N TRP A 98 -7.95 -11.49 10.67
CA TRP A 98 -9.28 -10.89 10.54
C TRP A 98 -10.25 -11.40 11.59
N PRO A 99 -11.01 -10.50 12.25
CA PRO A 99 -12.05 -10.92 13.17
C PRO A 99 -13.21 -11.58 12.41
N ALA A 100 -13.61 -12.78 12.85
CA ALA A 100 -14.78 -13.47 12.27
C ALA A 100 -16.10 -12.76 12.59
N LYS A 101 -16.15 -12.00 13.70
CA LYS A 101 -17.30 -11.22 14.16
C LYS A 101 -16.80 -9.94 14.83
N ALA A 102 -17.59 -8.87 14.77
CA ALA A 102 -17.30 -7.62 15.45
C ALA A 102 -18.04 -7.51 16.79
N PRO A 103 -17.44 -6.95 17.86
CA PRO A 103 -16.02 -6.60 17.95
C PRO A 103 -15.14 -7.86 17.96
N GLY A 104 -13.94 -7.77 17.38
CA GLY A 104 -12.99 -8.89 17.36
C GLY A 104 -12.36 -9.18 18.72
N ASN A 105 -11.70 -10.33 18.85
CA ASN A 105 -10.92 -10.70 20.02
C ASN A 105 -9.47 -10.17 19.89
N PRO A 106 -9.03 -9.22 20.71
CA PRO A 106 -7.70 -8.62 20.59
C PRO A 106 -6.54 -9.57 20.93
N GLU A 107 -6.80 -10.74 21.51
CA GLU A 107 -5.78 -11.78 21.73
C GLU A 107 -5.46 -12.57 20.46
N THR A 108 -6.38 -12.60 19.49
CA THR A 108 -6.25 -13.40 18.26
C THR A 108 -6.41 -12.61 16.98
N ASP A 109 -7.07 -11.46 17.02
CA ASP A 109 -7.51 -10.68 15.86
C ASP A 109 -6.99 -9.25 15.91
N PHE A 110 -6.91 -8.62 14.74
CA PHE A 110 -6.80 -7.17 14.63
C PHE A 110 -8.10 -6.52 15.09
N THR A 111 -8.00 -5.55 16.00
CA THR A 111 -9.18 -4.88 16.57
C THR A 111 -8.99 -3.38 16.70
N VAL A 112 -10.08 -2.62 16.62
CA VAL A 112 -10.05 -1.17 16.88
C VAL A 112 -10.28 -0.93 18.37
N ARG A 113 -9.36 -0.21 19.03
CA ARG A 113 -9.47 0.18 20.44
C ARG A 113 -10.18 1.51 20.61
N SER A 114 -9.91 2.43 19.70
CA SER A 114 -10.60 3.72 19.62
C SER A 114 -10.55 4.22 18.18
N ALA A 115 -11.56 4.99 17.78
CA ALA A 115 -11.54 5.73 16.53
C ALA A 115 -12.38 6.99 16.69
N ASN A 116 -11.86 8.11 16.19
CA ASN A 116 -12.49 9.43 16.33
C ASN A 116 -12.18 10.27 15.10
N TYR A 117 -13.15 11.07 14.67
CA TYR A 117 -12.91 12.12 13.69
C TYR A 117 -11.98 13.20 14.24
N ILE A 118 -11.29 13.89 13.34
CA ILE A 118 -10.45 15.04 13.63
C ILE A 118 -10.95 16.22 12.81
N ASP A 119 -11.25 17.32 13.47
CA ASP A 119 -11.85 18.48 12.81
C ASP A 119 -10.82 19.32 12.06
N GLY A 120 -10.60 18.92 10.80
CA GLY A 120 -9.84 19.66 9.82
C GLY A 120 -8.31 19.57 9.95
N LYS A 121 -7.63 20.14 8.95
CA LYS A 121 -6.18 20.03 8.77
C LYS A 121 -5.33 20.55 9.93
N SER A 122 -5.79 21.58 10.64
CA SER A 122 -5.06 22.15 11.77
C SER A 122 -5.01 21.17 12.95
N ALA A 123 -6.15 20.57 13.29
CA ALA A 123 -6.24 19.57 14.34
C ALA A 123 -5.50 18.29 13.95
N PHE A 124 -5.53 17.89 12.68
CA PHE A 124 -4.74 16.77 12.15
C PHE A 124 -3.24 17.02 12.30
N ARG A 125 -2.74 18.19 11.87
CA ARG A 125 -1.34 18.58 12.06
C ARG A 125 -0.94 18.59 13.54
N ALA A 126 -1.79 19.12 14.41
CA ALA A 126 -1.52 19.13 15.85
C ALA A 126 -1.45 17.70 16.43
N ALA A 127 -2.31 16.78 15.97
CA ALA A 127 -2.25 15.37 16.34
C ALA A 127 -0.95 14.71 15.86
N LEU A 128 -0.56 14.98 14.61
CA LEU A 128 0.71 14.52 14.04
C LEU A 128 1.91 15.04 14.83
N ASP A 129 1.94 16.32 15.19
CA ASP A 129 3.01 16.92 15.97
C ASP A 129 3.12 16.31 17.38
N ARG A 130 2.00 15.91 17.99
CA ARG A 130 2.00 15.18 19.27
C ARG A 130 2.60 13.79 19.13
N GLU A 131 2.26 13.05 18.09
CA GLU A 131 2.84 11.73 17.82
C GLU A 131 4.34 11.82 17.49
N LEU A 132 4.75 12.82 16.71
CA LEU A 132 6.16 13.07 16.40
C LEU A 132 6.97 13.48 17.62
N ALA A 133 6.37 14.20 18.58
CA ALA A 133 7.05 14.59 19.81
C ALA A 133 7.43 13.40 20.71
N LYS A 134 6.75 12.26 20.57
CA LYS A 134 7.11 10.99 21.26
C LYS A 134 8.42 10.38 20.74
N ARG A 135 8.99 10.92 19.65
CA ARG A 135 10.24 10.47 19.04
C ARG A 135 11.36 11.51 19.26
N PRO A 136 12.62 11.07 19.48
CA PRO A 136 13.76 11.96 19.57
C PRO A 136 13.89 12.86 18.33
N LYS A 137 14.44 14.07 18.50
CA LYS A 137 14.86 14.91 17.36
C LYS A 137 15.84 14.12 16.48
N GLY A 138 15.75 14.29 15.16
CA GLY A 138 16.51 13.53 14.17
C GLY A 138 15.89 12.17 13.81
N LYS A 139 14.80 11.74 14.47
CA LYS A 139 14.07 10.50 14.19
C LYS A 139 12.57 10.72 14.00
N ARG A 140 12.15 11.96 13.68
CA ARG A 140 10.73 12.33 13.57
C ARG A 140 10.24 12.11 12.14
N GLU A 141 10.14 10.84 11.75
CA GLU A 141 9.71 10.47 10.41
C GLU A 141 8.23 10.07 10.38
N VAL A 142 7.60 10.35 9.25
CA VAL A 142 6.22 9.95 8.94
C VAL A 142 6.27 8.84 7.90
N PHE A 143 5.38 7.85 8.05
CA PHE A 143 5.14 6.81 7.07
C PHE A 143 3.71 6.96 6.54
N VAL A 144 3.59 7.30 5.26
CA VAL A 144 2.32 7.43 4.55
C VAL A 144 2.08 6.17 3.73
N PHE A 145 0.95 5.51 3.96
CA PHE A 145 0.47 4.41 3.12
C PHE A 145 -0.72 4.84 2.27
N ILE A 146 -0.69 4.48 0.98
CA ILE A 146 -1.77 4.73 0.02
C ILE A 146 -2.20 3.38 -0.54
N HIS A 147 -3.44 2.97 -0.24
CA HIS A 147 -3.97 1.69 -0.70
C HIS A 147 -4.32 1.68 -2.20
N GLY A 148 -4.55 0.47 -2.71
CA GLY A 148 -4.90 0.20 -4.10
C GLY A 148 -6.38 0.10 -4.39
N TYR A 149 -6.66 -0.45 -5.57
CA TYR A 149 -7.98 -0.81 -6.09
C TYR A 149 -8.73 -1.79 -5.17
N ASN A 150 -10.07 -1.79 -5.26
CA ASN A 150 -10.95 -2.77 -4.62
C ASN A 150 -10.64 -2.92 -3.12
N THR A 151 -10.55 -1.79 -2.41
CA THR A 151 -10.17 -1.76 -0.99
C THR A 151 -11.22 -1.02 -0.18
N ARG A 152 -11.80 -1.68 0.82
CA ARG A 152 -12.71 -1.07 1.79
C ARG A 152 -11.92 -0.36 2.89
N PHE A 153 -12.55 0.60 3.56
CA PHE A 153 -11.89 1.37 4.64
C PHE A 153 -11.29 0.49 5.76
N PRO A 154 -11.99 -0.54 6.31
CA PRO A 154 -11.41 -1.44 7.30
C PRO A 154 -10.14 -2.16 6.81
N GLU A 155 -10.12 -2.53 5.53
CA GLU A 155 -8.98 -3.23 4.94
C GLU A 155 -7.75 -2.33 4.84
N ALA A 156 -7.95 -1.08 4.40
CA ALA A 156 -6.88 -0.09 4.35
C ALA A 156 -6.34 0.22 5.76
N LEU A 157 -7.22 0.32 6.75
CA LEU A 157 -6.84 0.59 8.15
C LEU A 157 -6.01 -0.55 8.75
N PHE A 158 -6.48 -1.79 8.66
CA PHE A 158 -5.74 -2.93 9.20
C PHE A 158 -4.46 -3.22 8.43
N ARG A 159 -4.43 -2.97 7.11
CA ARG A 159 -3.19 -3.05 6.34
C ARG A 159 -2.16 -2.02 6.81
N MET A 160 -2.58 -0.79 7.10
CA MET A 160 -1.66 0.21 7.67
C MET A 160 -1.13 -0.20 9.04
N ALA A 161 -1.98 -0.77 9.89
CA ALA A 161 -1.57 -1.30 11.20
C ALA A 161 -0.53 -2.43 11.04
N GLN A 162 -0.78 -3.39 10.14
CA GLN A 162 0.12 -4.51 9.84
C GLN A 162 1.48 -3.99 9.36
N LEU A 163 1.51 -3.11 8.36
CA LEU A 163 2.76 -2.53 7.85
C LEU A 163 3.54 -1.79 8.95
N THR A 164 2.82 -1.11 9.85
CA THR A 164 3.44 -0.38 10.97
C THR A 164 4.11 -1.35 11.95
N ALA A 165 3.41 -2.39 12.39
CA ALA A 165 3.97 -3.40 13.29
C ALA A 165 5.15 -4.15 12.65
N ASP A 166 4.96 -4.64 11.42
CA ASP A 166 5.95 -5.49 10.78
C ASP A 166 7.22 -4.73 10.43
N SER A 167 7.12 -3.47 10.01
CA SER A 167 8.31 -2.66 9.71
C SER A 167 9.22 -2.43 10.90
N ARG A 168 8.67 -2.43 12.13
CA ARG A 168 9.38 -2.06 13.37
C ARG A 168 10.11 -0.71 13.28
N LEU A 169 9.75 0.13 12.30
CA LEU A 169 10.31 1.45 12.13
C LEU A 169 9.58 2.42 13.06
N PRO A 170 10.29 3.29 13.79
CA PRO A 170 9.68 4.22 14.74
C PRO A 170 9.06 5.43 14.02
N HIS A 171 8.33 5.22 12.93
CA HIS A 171 7.68 6.28 12.15
C HIS A 171 6.27 6.55 12.71
N VAL A 172 5.74 7.76 12.50
CA VAL A 172 4.31 8.02 12.75
C VAL A 172 3.50 7.52 11.56
N PRO A 173 2.56 6.57 11.75
CA PRO A 173 1.76 6.03 10.66
C PRO A 173 0.64 6.99 10.26
N VAL A 174 0.60 7.32 8.97
CA VAL A 174 -0.48 8.06 8.31
C VAL A 174 -1.08 7.20 7.21
N LEU A 175 -2.37 6.88 7.30
CA LEU A 175 -3.13 6.28 6.20
C LEU A 175 -3.74 7.38 5.34
N PHE A 176 -3.42 7.39 4.05
CA PHE A 176 -4.23 8.10 3.07
C PHE A 176 -5.15 7.10 2.36
N THR A 177 -6.46 7.26 2.56
CA THR A 177 -7.47 6.36 1.97
C THR A 177 -8.45 7.12 1.11
N TRP A 178 -8.57 6.71 -0.14
CA TRP A 178 -9.47 7.31 -1.13
C TRP A 178 -10.71 6.44 -1.30
N ALA A 179 -11.78 7.00 -1.85
CA ALA A 179 -13.09 6.38 -2.06
C ALA A 179 -13.08 5.23 -3.09
N SER A 180 -12.36 4.15 -2.77
CA SER A 180 -12.46 2.88 -3.48
C SER A 180 -13.78 2.20 -3.14
N GLY A 181 -14.44 1.68 -4.17
CA GLY A 181 -15.71 0.98 -4.14
C GLY A 181 -15.66 -0.30 -3.30
N GLY A 182 -14.49 -0.95 -3.24
CA GLY A 182 -14.32 -2.21 -2.52
C GLY A 182 -14.97 -3.41 -3.21
N ASP A 183 -15.17 -3.31 -4.54
CA ASP A 183 -15.63 -4.38 -5.41
C ASP A 183 -14.70 -4.57 -6.63
N VAL A 184 -14.65 -5.80 -7.17
CA VAL A 184 -13.87 -6.16 -8.36
C VAL A 184 -14.48 -5.66 -9.68
N THR A 185 -15.71 -5.15 -9.65
CA THR A 185 -16.38 -4.54 -10.81
C THR A 185 -16.21 -3.02 -10.87
N ASP A 186 -15.70 -2.40 -9.79
CA ASP A 186 -15.61 -0.96 -9.64
C ASP A 186 -14.35 -0.34 -10.28
N TYR A 187 -13.65 -1.04 -11.20
CA TYR A 187 -12.35 -0.59 -11.74
C TYR A 187 -12.36 0.87 -12.24
N ILE A 188 -13.37 1.24 -13.04
CA ILE A 188 -13.51 2.60 -13.58
C ILE A 188 -13.88 3.59 -12.47
N TYR A 189 -14.77 3.19 -11.54
CA TYR A 189 -15.13 4.01 -10.39
C TYR A 189 -13.90 4.32 -9.55
N ASP A 190 -13.10 3.31 -9.25
CA ASP A 190 -11.87 3.41 -8.45
C ASP A 190 -10.82 4.27 -9.13
N ASN A 191 -10.62 4.12 -10.45
CA ASN A 191 -9.69 4.96 -11.19
C ASN A 191 -10.10 6.45 -11.14
N ASN A 192 -11.39 6.73 -11.31
CA ASN A 192 -11.94 8.08 -11.19
C ASN A 192 -11.84 8.61 -9.74
N SER A 193 -12.10 7.77 -8.74
CA SER A 193 -11.98 8.13 -7.31
C SER A 193 -10.54 8.43 -6.93
N ALA A 194 -9.57 7.62 -7.38
CA ALA A 194 -8.15 7.85 -7.20
C ALA A 194 -7.70 9.15 -7.89
N THR A 195 -8.22 9.43 -9.09
CA THR A 195 -7.96 10.66 -9.84
C THR A 195 -8.48 11.91 -9.12
N ILE A 196 -9.68 11.84 -8.53
CA ILE A 196 -10.27 12.92 -7.72
C ILE A 196 -9.46 13.12 -6.44
N ALA A 197 -8.94 12.04 -5.84
CA ALA A 197 -8.23 12.10 -4.56
C ALA A 197 -6.84 12.78 -4.62
N ARG A 198 -6.31 13.11 -5.81
CA ARG A 198 -4.99 13.74 -5.96
C ARG A 198 -4.85 15.07 -5.20
N ASP A 199 -5.91 15.89 -5.18
CA ASP A 199 -5.90 17.19 -4.50
C ASP A 199 -5.85 17.01 -2.98
N ALA A 200 -6.62 16.06 -2.46
CA ALA A 200 -6.59 15.69 -1.05
C ALA A 200 -5.25 15.05 -0.64
N LEU A 201 -4.63 14.26 -1.51
CA LEU A 201 -3.29 13.71 -1.26
C LEU A 201 -2.25 14.83 -1.23
N GLU A 202 -2.32 15.80 -2.15
CA GLU A 202 -1.46 16.99 -2.12
C GLU A 202 -1.63 17.76 -0.79
N GLU A 203 -2.88 18.03 -0.39
CA GLU A 203 -3.17 18.72 0.87
C GLU A 203 -2.62 17.95 2.07
N THR A 204 -2.74 16.63 2.08
CA THR A 204 -2.20 15.75 3.11
C THR A 204 -0.67 15.87 3.18
N LEU A 205 0.03 15.72 2.05
CA LEU A 205 1.49 15.79 1.99
C LEU A 205 2.02 17.18 2.38
N ARG A 206 1.33 18.25 1.97
CA ARG A 206 1.67 19.63 2.38
C ARG A 206 1.43 19.84 3.88
N THR A 207 0.35 19.28 4.43
CA THR A 207 0.05 19.35 5.87
C THR A 207 1.13 18.63 6.69
N ILE A 208 1.55 17.43 6.25
CA ILE A 208 2.67 16.70 6.85
C ILE A 208 3.97 17.50 6.69
N ALA A 209 4.25 18.06 5.53
CA ALA A 209 5.45 18.86 5.29
C ALA A 209 5.49 20.13 6.16
N ALA A 210 4.33 20.70 6.51
CA ALA A 210 4.24 21.84 7.42
C ALA A 210 4.41 21.45 8.91
N SER A 211 4.28 20.17 9.27
CA SER A 211 4.43 19.66 10.64
C SER A 211 5.90 19.61 11.12
N LYS A 212 6.13 19.10 12.33
CA LYS A 212 7.45 18.77 12.90
C LYS A 212 8.11 17.54 12.25
N ALA A 213 7.51 16.95 11.22
CA ALA A 213 8.08 15.82 10.49
C ALA A 213 9.40 16.23 9.83
N GLU A 214 10.43 15.43 10.03
CA GLU A 214 11.76 15.60 9.45
C GLU A 214 11.86 14.88 8.10
N LYS A 215 11.19 13.73 7.96
CA LYS A 215 11.07 12.97 6.70
C LYS A 215 9.65 12.46 6.48
N ILE A 216 9.25 12.39 5.22
CA ILE A 216 8.02 11.80 4.73
C ILE A 216 8.40 10.60 3.87
N ASN A 217 8.12 9.40 4.35
CA ASN A 217 8.28 8.17 3.61
C ASN A 217 6.91 7.73 3.10
N ILE A 218 6.80 7.37 1.82
CA ILE A 218 5.54 7.01 1.17
C ILE A 218 5.66 5.59 0.62
N LEU A 219 4.62 4.79 0.85
CA LEU A 219 4.38 3.53 0.16
C LEU A 219 2.99 3.58 -0.49
N ALA A 220 2.94 3.47 -1.81
CA ALA A 220 1.69 3.35 -2.56
C ALA A 220 1.58 1.95 -3.18
N HIS A 221 0.39 1.35 -3.10
CA HIS A 221 0.11 0.03 -3.65
C HIS A 221 -0.83 0.09 -4.84
N SER A 222 -0.55 -0.70 -5.89
CA SER A 222 -1.46 -0.90 -7.02
C SER A 222 -1.91 0.44 -7.64
N MET A 223 -3.22 0.64 -7.81
CA MET A 223 -3.83 1.87 -8.32
C MET A 223 -3.59 3.10 -7.41
N GLY A 224 -3.19 2.92 -6.15
CA GLY A 224 -2.73 4.02 -5.30
C GLY A 224 -1.52 4.75 -5.88
N ASN A 225 -0.73 4.08 -6.73
CA ASN A 225 0.38 4.68 -7.46
C ASN A 225 -0.08 5.66 -8.55
N TRP A 226 -1.26 5.44 -9.14
CA TRP A 226 -1.88 6.42 -10.04
C TRP A 226 -2.12 7.75 -9.30
N ALA A 227 -2.78 7.68 -8.13
CA ALA A 227 -3.03 8.86 -7.30
C ALA A 227 -1.72 9.54 -6.85
N LEU A 228 -0.71 8.76 -6.43
CA LEU A 228 0.59 9.29 -6.04
C LEU A 228 1.30 10.03 -7.18
N MET A 229 1.34 9.43 -8.38
CA MET A 229 2.02 10.03 -9.53
C MET A 229 1.30 11.26 -10.08
N GLU A 230 -0.03 11.23 -10.14
CA GLU A 230 -0.84 12.42 -10.49
C GLU A 230 -0.60 13.55 -9.49
N THR A 231 -0.56 13.24 -8.19
CA THR A 231 -0.24 14.22 -7.14
C THR A 231 1.18 14.77 -7.27
N ALA A 232 2.17 13.91 -7.50
CA ALA A 232 3.57 14.31 -7.66
C ALA A 232 3.74 15.24 -8.87
N ARG A 233 3.10 14.89 -9.99
CA ARG A 233 3.06 15.72 -11.19
C ARG A 233 2.40 17.07 -10.90
N GLN A 234 1.24 17.08 -10.25
CA GLN A 234 0.50 18.29 -9.90
C GLN A 234 1.34 19.24 -9.03
N ILE A 235 1.95 18.72 -7.96
CA ILE A 235 2.85 19.47 -7.09
C ILE A 235 4.01 20.07 -7.89
N ARG A 236 4.61 19.30 -8.80
CA ARG A 236 5.74 19.78 -9.62
C ARG A 236 5.31 20.91 -10.57
N ILE A 237 4.20 20.77 -11.30
CA ILE A 237 3.76 21.79 -12.26
C ILE A 237 3.14 23.03 -11.59
N SER A 238 2.77 22.95 -10.31
CA SER A 238 2.28 24.10 -9.53
C SER A 238 3.37 25.15 -9.27
N GLY A 239 4.65 24.82 -9.49
CA GLY A 239 5.80 25.66 -9.13
C GLY A 239 6.05 25.76 -7.61
N LYS A 240 5.35 24.96 -6.79
CA LYS A 240 5.45 24.96 -5.33
C LYS A 240 5.84 23.56 -4.83
N PRO A 241 7.09 23.10 -5.07
CA PRO A 241 7.52 21.77 -4.66
C PRO A 241 7.47 21.60 -3.13
N LEU A 242 7.34 20.36 -2.67
CA LEU A 242 7.54 20.05 -1.25
C LEU A 242 9.01 20.28 -0.87
N PRO A 243 9.32 20.67 0.39
CA PRO A 243 10.70 20.87 0.79
C PRO A 243 11.54 19.60 0.61
N GLU A 244 12.54 19.63 -0.26
CA GLU A 244 13.37 18.46 -0.63
C GLU A 244 13.99 17.76 0.58
N ARG A 245 14.41 18.53 1.60
CA ARG A 245 14.95 17.98 2.85
C ARG A 245 13.96 17.08 3.59
N LYS A 246 12.65 17.29 3.42
CA LYS A 246 11.58 16.49 4.04
C LYS A 246 11.19 15.27 3.23
N ILE A 247 11.62 15.16 1.98
CA ILE A 247 11.35 13.99 1.14
C ILE A 247 12.23 12.83 1.64
N GLY A 248 11.59 11.72 2.01
CA GLY A 248 12.21 10.46 2.41
C GLY A 248 12.16 9.43 1.29
N LEU A 249 11.89 8.16 1.65
CA LEU A 249 11.69 7.06 0.72
C LEU A 249 10.36 7.19 -0.03
N PHE A 250 10.36 6.97 -1.35
CA PHE A 250 9.14 6.85 -2.15
C PHE A 250 9.11 5.46 -2.78
N ALA A 251 8.27 4.57 -2.24
CA ALA A 251 8.12 3.20 -2.70
C ALA A 251 6.78 2.98 -3.40
N MET A 252 6.84 2.32 -4.56
CA MET A 252 5.71 2.01 -5.42
C MET A 252 5.57 0.49 -5.52
N ALA A 253 4.62 -0.08 -4.82
CA ALA A 253 4.36 -1.52 -4.80
C ALA A 253 3.35 -1.93 -5.88
N ALA A 254 3.78 -2.84 -6.77
CA ALA A 254 2.98 -3.39 -7.85
C ALA A 254 2.11 -2.34 -8.59
N PRO A 255 2.70 -1.23 -9.10
CA PRO A 255 1.90 -0.12 -9.61
C PRO A 255 1.01 -0.51 -10.78
N ASP A 256 -0.29 -0.35 -10.56
CA ASP A 256 -1.33 -0.39 -11.57
C ASP A 256 -1.47 1.02 -12.18
N LEU A 257 -0.47 1.39 -12.97
CA LEU A 257 -0.36 2.65 -13.72
C LEU A 257 0.09 2.32 -15.14
N ASP A 258 -0.48 2.98 -16.14
CA ASP A 258 -0.08 2.80 -17.54
C ASP A 258 1.38 3.24 -17.72
N VAL A 259 2.20 2.40 -18.35
CA VAL A 259 3.63 2.68 -18.51
C VAL A 259 3.90 3.91 -19.35
N ASP A 260 3.10 4.18 -20.39
CA ASP A 260 3.28 5.35 -21.24
C ASP A 260 2.86 6.63 -20.52
N VAL A 261 1.81 6.58 -19.69
CA VAL A 261 1.46 7.68 -18.77
C VAL A 261 2.59 7.94 -17.80
N PHE A 262 3.13 6.91 -17.14
CA PHE A 262 4.24 7.05 -16.21
C PHE A 262 5.47 7.71 -16.86
N LYS A 263 5.87 7.21 -18.03
CA LYS A 263 6.97 7.79 -18.81
C LYS A 263 6.71 9.24 -19.19
N ALA A 264 5.50 9.56 -19.63
CA ALA A 264 5.12 10.93 -19.98
C ALA A 264 5.15 11.87 -18.76
N GLN A 265 4.68 11.41 -17.60
CA GLN A 265 4.75 12.15 -16.35
C GLN A 265 6.20 12.44 -15.95
N LEU A 266 7.08 11.42 -15.93
CA LEU A 266 8.50 11.59 -15.58
C LEU A 266 9.25 12.50 -16.54
N ARG A 267 9.00 12.40 -17.85
CA ARG A 267 9.57 13.33 -18.85
C ARG A 267 9.13 14.77 -18.59
N ARG A 268 7.90 14.99 -18.13
CA ARG A 268 7.39 16.33 -17.81
C ARG A 268 7.91 16.86 -16.48
N THR A 269 8.05 16.01 -15.46
CA THR A 269 8.49 16.43 -14.13
C THR A 269 10.00 16.53 -13.99
N GLY A 270 10.75 15.89 -14.89
CA GLY A 270 12.19 15.66 -14.75
C GLY A 270 12.48 14.46 -13.86
N LYS A 271 13.75 14.04 -13.85
CA LYS A 271 14.23 12.96 -12.97
C LYS A 271 14.13 13.41 -11.50
N PRO A 272 13.63 12.57 -10.60
CA PRO A 272 13.55 12.93 -9.19
C PRO A 272 14.96 12.89 -8.57
N ASP A 273 15.27 13.85 -7.68
CA ASP A 273 16.58 13.91 -6.99
C ASP A 273 16.82 12.70 -6.07
N ARG A 274 15.73 12.03 -5.66
CA ARG A 274 15.76 10.73 -5.00
C ARG A 274 14.98 9.75 -5.85
N PRO A 275 15.55 8.59 -6.19
CA PRO A 275 14.87 7.65 -7.06
C PRO A 275 13.60 7.09 -6.42
N PHE A 276 12.60 6.87 -7.26
CA PHE A 276 11.45 6.05 -6.87
C PHE A 276 11.89 4.60 -6.74
N ILE A 277 11.48 3.94 -5.66
CA ILE A 277 11.73 2.52 -5.46
C ILE A 277 10.52 1.75 -5.97
N LEU A 278 10.70 1.06 -7.09
CA LEU A 278 9.66 0.26 -7.71
C LEU A 278 9.76 -1.19 -7.24
N LEU A 279 8.72 -1.69 -6.57
CA LEU A 279 8.62 -3.09 -6.17
C LEU A 279 7.75 -3.83 -7.18
N VAL A 280 8.34 -4.72 -7.96
CA VAL A 280 7.67 -5.47 -9.05
C VAL A 280 7.62 -6.96 -8.75
N SER A 281 6.70 -7.67 -9.40
CA SER A 281 6.64 -9.13 -9.36
C SER A 281 6.22 -9.66 -10.72
N LYS A 282 7.03 -10.51 -11.36
CA LYS A 282 6.80 -11.00 -12.73
C LYS A 282 5.62 -11.98 -12.82
N ASP A 283 5.25 -12.56 -11.69
CA ASP A 283 4.13 -13.50 -11.52
C ASP A 283 2.83 -12.83 -11.03
N ASP A 284 2.77 -11.50 -10.95
CA ASP A 284 1.57 -10.76 -10.51
C ASP A 284 0.38 -10.98 -11.46
N ARG A 285 -0.69 -11.59 -10.93
CA ARG A 285 -1.89 -11.95 -11.71
C ARG A 285 -2.90 -10.81 -11.76
N ALA A 286 -2.94 -9.94 -10.75
CA ALA A 286 -3.82 -8.79 -10.74
C ALA A 286 -3.42 -7.79 -11.82
N LEU A 287 -2.11 -7.54 -11.97
CA LEU A 287 -1.60 -6.65 -13.02
C LEU A 287 -1.82 -7.17 -14.44
N LYS A 288 -1.82 -8.50 -14.62
CA LYS A 288 -2.22 -9.13 -15.89
C LYS A 288 -3.69 -8.83 -16.20
N ALA A 289 -4.58 -8.98 -15.22
CA ALA A 289 -6.00 -8.67 -15.38
C ALA A 289 -6.24 -7.18 -15.66
N SER A 290 -5.60 -6.27 -14.93
CA SER A 290 -5.75 -4.82 -15.17
C SER A 290 -5.23 -4.41 -16.54
N SER A 291 -4.15 -5.03 -17.04
CA SER A 291 -3.65 -4.78 -18.40
C SER A 291 -4.72 -5.11 -19.45
N LEU A 292 -5.46 -6.21 -19.28
CA LEU A 292 -6.54 -6.60 -20.18
C LEU A 292 -7.70 -5.60 -20.16
N ILE A 293 -8.11 -5.14 -18.96
CA ILE A 293 -9.15 -4.12 -18.80
C ILE A 293 -8.71 -2.80 -19.44
N ALA A 294 -7.42 -2.45 -19.33
CA ALA A 294 -6.82 -1.24 -19.87
C ALA A 294 -6.39 -1.36 -21.35
N GLY A 295 -7.05 -2.20 -22.15
CA GLY A 295 -6.81 -2.29 -23.59
C GLY A 295 -5.49 -2.96 -23.99
N GLY A 296 -4.96 -3.85 -23.13
CA GLY A 296 -3.75 -4.63 -23.40
C GLY A 296 -2.43 -3.87 -23.19
N LYS A 297 -2.47 -2.66 -22.61
CA LYS A 297 -1.27 -1.86 -22.32
C LYS A 297 -0.60 -2.35 -21.03
N GLN A 298 0.73 -2.40 -21.06
CA GLN A 298 1.52 -2.83 -19.91
C GLN A 298 1.37 -1.83 -18.75
N ARG A 299 1.28 -2.37 -17.54
CA ARG A 299 1.32 -1.61 -16.29
C ARG A 299 2.75 -1.51 -15.78
N VAL A 300 3.12 -0.41 -15.16
CA VAL A 300 4.47 -0.18 -14.62
C VAL A 300 4.95 -1.33 -13.73
N GLY A 301 4.08 -1.88 -12.89
CA GLY A 301 4.45 -2.98 -11.99
C GLY A 301 4.73 -4.33 -12.68
N ALA A 302 4.38 -4.47 -13.96
CA ALA A 302 4.61 -5.65 -14.79
C ALA A 302 5.41 -5.32 -16.06
N TYR A 303 6.07 -4.15 -16.08
CA TYR A 303 6.86 -3.72 -17.23
C TYR A 303 8.21 -4.45 -17.24
N ASP A 304 8.59 -4.96 -18.41
CA ASP A 304 9.70 -5.89 -18.61
C ASP A 304 11.00 -5.21 -19.02
N ASN A 305 10.98 -3.92 -19.35
CA ASN A 305 12.18 -3.15 -19.67
C ASN A 305 12.67 -2.36 -18.44
N GLU A 306 13.37 -3.04 -17.53
CA GLU A 306 13.84 -2.41 -16.30
C GLU A 306 14.91 -1.34 -16.55
N LYS A 307 15.65 -1.44 -17.67
CA LYS A 307 16.66 -0.44 -18.08
C LYS A 307 16.01 0.91 -18.41
N GLU A 308 14.91 0.91 -19.15
CA GLU A 308 14.18 2.16 -19.46
C GLU A 308 13.61 2.81 -18.19
N LEU A 309 13.15 2.01 -17.21
CA LEU A 309 12.74 2.54 -15.91
C LEU A 309 13.93 3.17 -15.15
N ALA A 310 15.10 2.53 -15.19
CA ALA A 310 16.31 3.05 -14.56
C ALA A 310 16.77 4.38 -15.18
N GLU A 311 16.71 4.51 -16.50
CA GLU A 311 17.02 5.75 -17.22
C GLU A 311 16.13 6.92 -16.79
N LEU A 312 14.90 6.63 -16.34
CA LEU A 312 13.95 7.61 -15.83
C LEU A 312 14.14 7.95 -14.34
N GLY A 313 15.16 7.41 -13.69
CA GLY A 313 15.46 7.68 -12.28
C GLY A 313 14.71 6.78 -11.30
N VAL A 314 14.40 5.54 -11.70
CA VAL A 314 13.70 4.55 -10.86
C VAL A 314 14.66 3.42 -10.47
N THR A 315 14.64 3.02 -9.21
CA THR A 315 15.32 1.79 -8.74
C THR A 315 14.32 0.65 -8.72
N VAL A 316 14.55 -0.39 -9.51
CA VAL A 316 13.62 -1.54 -9.59
C VAL A 316 14.09 -2.67 -8.69
N VAL A 317 13.19 -3.17 -7.84
CA VAL A 317 13.39 -4.29 -6.92
C VAL A 317 12.39 -5.38 -7.25
N ASP A 318 12.91 -6.58 -7.53
CA ASP A 318 12.12 -7.75 -7.88
C ASP A 318 11.71 -8.55 -6.63
N LEU A 319 10.41 -8.74 -6.45
CA LEU A 319 9.80 -9.54 -5.39
C LEU A 319 9.31 -10.91 -5.89
N THR A 320 9.63 -11.31 -7.11
CA THR A 320 9.13 -12.58 -7.70
C THR A 320 9.44 -13.78 -6.81
N GLN A 321 10.60 -13.81 -6.17
CA GLN A 321 11.04 -14.89 -5.27
C GLN A 321 10.43 -14.83 -3.86
N ILE A 322 9.68 -13.78 -3.53
CA ILE A 322 8.94 -13.70 -2.28
C ILE A 322 7.67 -14.53 -2.39
N GLU A 323 7.44 -15.40 -1.41
CA GLU A 323 6.21 -16.19 -1.33
C GLU A 323 4.99 -15.28 -1.15
N SER A 324 3.95 -15.50 -1.95
CA SER A 324 2.71 -14.74 -1.86
C SER A 324 1.77 -15.32 -0.80
N LEU A 325 1.17 -14.44 0.01
CA LEU A 325 0.09 -14.79 0.93
C LEU A 325 -1.31 -14.56 0.32
N ASP A 326 -1.37 -13.98 -0.89
CA ASP A 326 -2.61 -13.79 -1.64
C ASP A 326 -2.58 -14.55 -2.98
N ALA A 327 -3.74 -15.03 -3.43
CA ALA A 327 -3.87 -15.82 -4.66
C ALA A 327 -3.54 -15.05 -5.95
N ALA A 328 -3.51 -13.71 -5.89
CA ALA A 328 -3.21 -12.84 -7.03
C ALA A 328 -1.72 -12.50 -7.15
N HIS A 329 -0.91 -12.84 -6.14
CA HIS A 329 0.52 -12.49 -6.06
C HIS A 329 0.77 -10.97 -6.08
N HIS A 330 -0.22 -10.19 -5.63
CA HIS A 330 -0.26 -8.74 -5.76
C HIS A 330 0.08 -8.02 -4.44
N GLY A 331 0.11 -8.75 -3.33
CA GLY A 331 0.32 -8.25 -1.97
C GLY A 331 1.71 -8.47 -1.38
N LYS A 332 2.67 -9.02 -2.14
CA LYS A 332 4.03 -9.42 -1.66
C LYS A 332 4.80 -8.34 -0.89
N PHE A 333 4.48 -7.06 -1.13
CA PHE A 333 5.07 -5.93 -0.40
C PHE A 333 4.75 -5.95 1.11
N ALA A 334 3.64 -6.57 1.52
CA ALA A 334 3.25 -6.67 2.92
C ALA A 334 4.23 -7.55 3.70
N GLN A 335 4.70 -8.66 3.08
CA GLN A 335 5.73 -9.52 3.63
C GLN A 335 7.09 -8.82 3.66
N LEU A 336 7.37 -7.93 2.70
CA LEU A 336 8.62 -7.15 2.70
C LEU A 336 8.73 -6.19 3.89
N ALA A 337 7.60 -5.79 4.49
CA ALA A 337 7.61 -4.85 5.61
C ALA A 337 8.52 -5.34 6.76
N GLN A 338 8.53 -6.63 7.08
CA GLN A 338 9.41 -7.18 8.13
C GLN A 338 10.91 -7.01 7.87
N LEU A 339 11.29 -6.79 6.60
CA LEU A 339 12.66 -6.59 6.14
C LEU A 339 12.96 -5.09 5.91
N ALA A 340 12.06 -4.19 6.31
CA ALA A 340 12.20 -2.76 6.05
C ALA A 340 13.49 -2.14 6.63
N PRO A 341 13.96 -2.50 7.83
CA PRO A 341 15.23 -1.99 8.35
C PRO A 341 16.43 -2.40 7.48
N GLU A 342 16.49 -3.66 7.05
CA GLU A 342 17.54 -4.21 6.20
C GLU A 342 17.46 -3.60 4.80
N PHE A 343 16.25 -3.49 4.25
CA PHE A 343 15.98 -2.85 2.97
C PHE A 343 16.43 -1.38 2.96
N ARG A 344 16.14 -0.62 4.03
CA ARG A 344 16.62 0.77 4.17
C ARG A 344 18.15 0.85 4.24
N LYS A 345 18.80 -0.07 4.97
CA LYS A 345 20.28 -0.13 5.02
C LYS A 345 20.88 -0.43 3.65
N MET A 346 20.28 -1.37 2.92
CA MET A 346 20.69 -1.73 1.55
C MET A 346 20.61 -0.52 0.61
N LEU A 347 19.47 0.19 0.61
CA LEU A 347 19.29 1.40 -0.19
C LEU A 347 20.26 2.52 0.20
N ALA A 348 20.51 2.72 1.50
CA ALA A 348 21.47 3.72 1.97
C ALA A 348 22.93 3.38 1.61
N GLY A 349 23.27 2.08 1.54
CA GLY A 349 24.59 1.61 1.12
C GLY A 349 24.89 1.84 -0.36
N GLN A 350 23.87 1.75 -1.23
CA GLN A 350 24.04 2.02 -2.67
C GLN A 350 24.36 3.49 -2.94
N GLY A 351 23.65 4.43 -2.31
CA GLY A 351 23.94 5.87 -2.46
C GLY A 351 25.32 6.30 -1.95
N ARG A 352 26.03 5.42 -1.23
CA ARG A 352 27.38 5.66 -0.70
C ARG A 352 28.49 5.08 -1.57
N ARG A 353 28.20 4.10 -2.43
CA ARG A 353 29.18 3.47 -3.33
C ARG A 353 29.37 4.21 -4.66
N GLU A 354 28.45 5.08 -5.04
CA GLU A 354 28.57 5.93 -6.24
C GLU A 354 29.66 7.04 -6.14
N SER A 355 30.36 7.17 -5.00
CA SER A 355 31.53 8.05 -4.86
C SER A 355 32.87 7.38 -5.21
N GLY A 356 32.87 6.15 -5.73
CA GLY A 356 34.07 5.42 -6.18
C GLY A 356 33.81 4.74 -7.52
N GLY A 357 34.73 4.93 -8.48
CA GLY A 357 34.50 4.68 -9.91
C GLY A 357 34.14 3.25 -10.33
N GLY A 358 33.34 3.20 -11.39
CA GLY A 358 33.01 2.14 -12.36
C GLY A 358 33.37 0.67 -12.10
N SER A 359 32.34 -0.18 -12.11
CA SER A 359 32.38 -1.52 -12.73
C SER A 359 30.97 -2.08 -13.00
N GLU A 360 30.84 -2.89 -14.04
CA GLU A 360 29.63 -3.65 -14.43
C GLU A 360 29.02 -4.46 -13.26
N PHE A 361 27.69 -4.44 -13.15
CA PHE A 361 26.95 -5.03 -12.04
C PHE A 361 26.50 -6.48 -12.30
N GLY A 362 27.26 -7.43 -11.77
CA GLY A 362 26.74 -8.70 -11.25
C GLY A 362 26.65 -8.60 -9.72
N VAL A 363 25.44 -8.63 -9.15
CA VAL A 363 25.26 -8.49 -7.69
C VAL A 363 25.37 -9.86 -7.02
N ASP A 364 26.61 -10.34 -6.91
CA ASP A 364 27.03 -11.37 -5.95
C ASP A 364 28.01 -10.73 -4.96
N SER A 365 27.53 -9.81 -4.11
CA SER A 365 28.31 -9.36 -2.92
C SER A 365 27.49 -8.54 -1.94
N VAL A 366 26.80 -9.26 -1.06
CA VAL A 366 26.52 -8.79 0.32
C VAL A 366 27.66 -9.32 1.21
N GLY A 367 28.91 -8.96 0.89
CA GLY A 367 30.12 -9.38 1.61
C GLY A 367 30.74 -8.30 2.48
N ASP A 368 30.64 -7.02 2.09
CA ASP A 368 31.42 -5.94 2.72
C ASP A 368 30.58 -4.98 3.55
N VAL A 369 29.99 -5.50 4.63
CA VAL A 369 29.66 -4.68 5.81
C VAL A 369 30.35 -5.33 7.02
N VAL A 370 31.68 -5.21 7.05
CA VAL A 370 32.50 -5.62 8.20
C VAL A 370 32.76 -4.39 9.07
N GLY A 371 32.03 -4.34 10.19
CA GLY A 371 32.16 -3.32 11.22
C GLY A 371 31.44 -3.76 12.49
N SER A 372 32.09 -4.68 13.22
CA SER A 372 31.79 -5.12 14.59
C SER A 372 30.33 -5.42 14.96
N THR A 373 29.88 -6.64 14.65
CA THR A 373 29.24 -7.58 15.59
C THR A 373 28.89 -8.85 14.83
N ALA A 374 29.42 -9.99 15.26
CA ALA A 374 29.05 -11.29 14.71
C ALA A 374 27.52 -11.51 14.85
N LYS A 375 26.80 -11.62 13.73
CA LYS A 375 25.51 -12.33 13.59
C LYS A 375 25.05 -12.28 12.13
N ALA A 376 24.93 -13.48 11.54
CA ALA A 376 24.18 -13.86 10.33
C ALA A 376 24.15 -12.85 9.17
N ALA A 377 24.87 -13.16 8.08
CA ALA A 377 24.55 -12.63 6.77
C ALA A 377 23.16 -13.15 6.36
N VAL A 378 22.12 -12.37 6.62
CA VAL A 378 20.79 -12.65 6.08
C VAL A 378 20.84 -12.24 4.62
N THR A 379 21.03 -13.21 3.72
CA THR A 379 20.84 -12.99 2.29
C THR A 379 19.35 -12.72 2.08
N LEU A 380 18.99 -11.46 1.85
CA LEU A 380 17.63 -11.11 1.45
C LEU A 380 17.38 -11.73 0.06
N PRO A 381 16.27 -12.45 -0.17
CA PRO A 381 15.92 -12.97 -1.50
C PRO A 381 15.41 -11.84 -2.43
N LEU A 382 15.93 -10.63 -2.28
CA LEU A 382 15.58 -9.45 -3.05
C LEU A 382 16.65 -9.20 -4.09
N LYS A 383 16.23 -9.08 -5.34
CA LYS A 383 17.12 -8.71 -6.42
C LYS A 383 16.85 -7.26 -6.80
N ILE A 384 17.83 -6.37 -6.58
CA ILE A 384 17.82 -5.06 -7.20
C ILE A 384 18.15 -5.28 -8.67
N LEU A 385 17.18 -5.03 -9.55
CA LEU A 385 17.35 -5.21 -11.00
C LEU A 385 18.10 -4.03 -11.61
N THR A 386 17.86 -2.83 -11.09
CA THR A 386 18.48 -1.60 -11.59
C THR A 386 18.65 -0.56 -10.48
N ALA A 387 19.65 0.31 -10.64
CA ALA A 387 19.81 1.55 -9.90
C ALA A 387 20.18 2.67 -10.90
N PRO A 388 19.61 3.88 -10.78
CA PRO A 388 19.94 4.97 -11.68
C PRO A 388 21.37 5.47 -11.43
N ILE A 389 22.14 5.69 -12.50
CA ILE A 389 23.49 6.25 -12.41
C ILE A 389 23.38 7.76 -12.17
N THR A 390 23.77 8.22 -10.99
CA THR A 390 23.87 9.66 -10.71
C THR A 390 25.25 10.15 -11.16
N ILE A 391 25.35 10.72 -12.37
CA ILE A 391 26.55 11.47 -12.74
C ILE A 391 26.49 12.80 -11.99
N PHE A 392 27.23 12.92 -10.89
CA PHE A 392 27.50 14.23 -10.29
C PHE A 392 28.30 15.06 -11.29
N SER A 393 27.62 15.93 -12.03
CA SER A 393 28.30 17.06 -12.65
C SER A 393 28.69 18.00 -11.51
N GLY A 394 29.98 18.00 -11.18
CA GLY A 394 30.55 19.00 -10.29
C GLY A 394 30.45 20.36 -10.98
N ALA A 395 29.52 21.20 -10.52
CA ALA A 395 29.56 22.62 -10.81
C ALA A 395 30.34 23.29 -9.68
N GLN A 396 31.43 23.97 -10.08
CA GLN A 396 32.26 24.85 -9.25
C GLN A 396 31.48 26.06 -8.75
#